data_AF-A0AAN7J905-F1
#
_entry.id   AF-A0AAN7J905-F1
#
_cell.length_a   1.000
_cell.length_b   1.000
_cell.length_c   1.000
_cell.angle_alpha   90.00
_cell.angle_beta   90.00
_cell.angle_gamma   90.00
#
_symmetry.space_group_name_H-M   'P 1'
#
loop_
_entity.id
_entity.type
_entity.pdbx_description
1 polymer ?
#
loop_
_entity_poly.entity_id
_entity_poly.type
_entity_poly.pdbx_seq_one_letter_code
_entity_poly.pdbx_strand_id
1 'polypeptide(L)'
;MVVVTSTSSNLTTHFTNTVTCCKPVSPLLQFFNQIYGNPRRPSWSKLPNNCNGVVCVRAYMENPNSISSFASKVIGSLPVVGLLARILSDEGGVGGDIIDFAEFRRRVGKNCSVADSKAFYDFQDRRGPAGDPSHVLLCCWLAAVGAGFLKSEEILEGVVRLRISDDIEFEEETFLSMMNEAKERRAKLKVAAPTIPMEIRAEKALEAIYVCCFGKDPIEEEDKRLLKIMLSSVFASVGQSEIQRIVEEKARRVAEGGDENYVLEPKPLPKEAVQLQMKDLEFLKQNRDS
;
A
#
# COMPACT_ATOMS: atom_id res chain seq x y z
N MET A 1 -67.50 1.82 -33.38
CA MET A 1 -68.46 2.56 -32.51
C MET A 1 -67.88 2.59 -31.11
N VAL A 2 -67.67 3.80 -30.56
CA VAL A 2 -67.74 4.18 -29.12
C VAL A 2 -66.73 3.51 -28.15
N VAL A 3 -65.95 4.18 -27.29
CA VAL A 3 -65.62 5.58 -26.97
C VAL A 3 -64.36 5.52 -26.09
N VAL A 4 -63.48 6.50 -26.21
CA VAL A 4 -62.36 6.80 -25.29
C VAL A 4 -62.90 7.59 -24.10
N THR A 5 -62.59 7.20 -22.86
CA THR A 5 -62.56 8.14 -21.73
C THR A 5 -61.57 7.69 -20.65
N SER A 6 -60.58 8.55 -20.41
CA SER A 6 -59.79 8.60 -19.18
C SER A 6 -60.47 9.56 -18.20
N THR A 7 -60.47 9.24 -16.90
CA THR A 7 -60.50 10.23 -15.82
C THR A 7 -59.98 9.65 -14.51
N SER A 8 -59.11 10.43 -13.89
CA SER A 8 -58.42 10.31 -12.60
C SER A 8 -59.28 10.70 -11.39
N SER A 9 -59.04 10.12 -10.20
CA SER A 9 -58.93 10.86 -8.90
C SER A 9 -58.75 9.95 -7.66
N ASN A 10 -57.60 10.12 -7.00
CA ASN A 10 -57.26 10.28 -5.56
C ASN A 10 -57.98 9.57 -4.38
N LEU A 11 -57.12 9.36 -3.35
CA LEU A 11 -57.28 9.38 -1.87
C LEU A 11 -57.38 8.05 -1.09
N THR A 12 -56.22 7.70 -0.51
CA THR A 12 -55.95 7.49 0.93
C THR A 12 -56.80 6.51 1.74
N THR A 13 -56.15 5.47 2.28
CA THR A 13 -56.48 4.89 3.59
C THR A 13 -55.22 4.46 4.34
N HIS A 14 -55.18 4.86 5.60
CA HIS A 14 -54.20 4.51 6.63
C HIS A 14 -54.43 3.10 7.17
N PHE A 15 -53.35 2.38 7.46
CA PHE A 15 -53.31 1.42 8.57
C PHE A 15 -51.99 1.56 9.35
N THR A 16 -52.14 1.89 10.62
CA THR A 16 -51.18 1.73 11.73
C THR A 16 -51.40 0.32 12.34
N ASN A 17 -50.51 -0.39 13.06
CA ASN A 17 -49.62 -0.01 14.16
C ASN A 17 -48.72 -1.22 14.59
N THR A 18 -47.45 -0.94 14.97
CA THR A 18 -46.64 -1.44 16.13
C THR A 18 -46.35 -2.95 16.33
N VAL A 19 -45.13 -3.45 16.68
CA VAL A 19 -44.32 -3.21 17.92
C VAL A 19 -42.86 -3.76 17.79
N THR A 20 -41.85 -2.92 18.14
CA THR A 20 -40.47 -3.06 18.73
C THR A 20 -39.53 -4.26 18.45
N CYS A 21 -38.19 -4.11 18.30
CA CYS A 21 -37.23 -3.68 19.35
C CYS A 21 -35.85 -3.25 18.79
N CYS A 22 -35.11 -2.45 19.57
CA CYS A 22 -33.99 -1.57 19.22
C CYS A 22 -32.56 -2.14 19.50
N LYS A 23 -31.63 -1.88 18.55
CA LYS A 23 -30.19 -1.42 18.64
C LYS A 23 -29.13 -2.25 19.42
N PRO A 24 -27.78 -2.04 19.24
CA PRO A 24 -27.07 -1.06 18.37
C PRO A 24 -25.93 -1.63 17.47
N VAL A 25 -25.60 -0.86 16.42
CA VAL A 25 -24.36 -0.95 15.62
C VAL A 25 -23.35 0.04 16.22
N SER A 26 -22.10 -0.40 16.39
CA SER A 26 -21.00 0.44 16.89
C SER A 26 -20.49 1.45 15.84
N PRO A 27 -20.10 2.68 16.23
CA PRO A 27 -19.63 3.73 15.34
C PRO A 27 -18.10 3.92 15.43
N LEU A 28 -17.38 3.90 14.30
CA LEU A 28 -15.97 4.33 14.24
C LEU A 28 -15.60 4.85 12.85
N LEU A 29 -16.29 5.90 12.40
CA LEU A 29 -15.91 6.69 11.22
C LEU A 29 -16.21 8.18 11.47
N GLN A 30 -15.49 8.81 12.40
CA GLN A 30 -15.54 10.28 12.58
C GLN A 30 -14.21 10.87 13.10
N PHE A 31 -13.10 10.61 12.42
CA PHE A 31 -11.91 11.43 12.59
C PHE A 31 -11.28 11.65 11.24
N PHE A 32 -11.64 12.75 10.57
CA PHE A 32 -10.80 13.58 9.69
C PHE A 32 -11.69 14.63 9.03
N ASN A 33 -12.13 15.63 9.79
CA ASN A 33 -12.67 16.87 9.23
C ASN A 33 -12.64 17.97 10.29
N GLN A 34 -11.47 18.59 10.45
CA GLN A 34 -11.31 19.93 11.02
C GLN A 34 -9.81 20.23 11.04
N ILE A 35 -9.31 21.05 10.09
CA ILE A 35 -8.62 22.32 10.36
C ILE A 35 -8.63 23.15 9.05
N TYR A 36 -9.65 23.99 8.86
CA TYR A 36 -9.49 25.27 8.15
C TYR A 36 -10.31 26.31 8.92
N GLY A 37 -9.63 27.28 9.52
CA GLY A 37 -10.24 28.32 10.33
C GLY A 37 -9.28 29.50 10.48
N ASN A 38 -9.44 30.47 9.59
CA ASN A 38 -8.77 31.77 9.59
C ASN A 38 -9.22 32.61 10.82
N PRO A 39 -8.32 33.35 11.52
CA PRO A 39 -8.75 34.41 12.41
C PRO A 39 -8.24 35.80 11.97
N ARG A 40 -9.22 36.70 11.78
CA ARG A 40 -9.07 38.17 11.80
C ARG A 40 -8.54 38.65 13.17
N ARG A 41 -7.69 39.69 13.13
CA ARG A 41 -7.17 40.46 14.28
C ARG A 41 -8.27 41.04 15.18
N PRO A 42 -7.94 41.31 16.46
CA PRO A 42 -8.11 42.67 16.99
C PRO A 42 -6.88 43.23 17.76
N SER A 43 -7.00 44.54 18.02
CA SER A 43 -6.04 45.57 18.42
C SER A 43 -5.49 45.49 19.86
N TRP A 44 -4.31 46.10 20.03
CA TRP A 44 -3.56 46.35 21.28
C TRP A 44 -4.28 47.28 22.27
N SER A 45 -4.10 47.03 23.58
CA SER A 45 -3.60 48.04 24.55
C SER A 45 -3.30 47.48 25.96
N LYS A 46 -2.02 47.64 26.35
CA LYS A 46 -1.45 47.98 27.68
C LYS A 46 -1.42 46.96 28.85
N LEU A 47 -0.16 46.63 29.19
CA LEU A 47 0.46 45.94 30.35
C LEU A 47 0.18 46.66 31.72
N PRO A 48 0.48 46.10 32.93
CA PRO A 48 1.84 45.64 33.31
C PRO A 48 2.01 44.41 34.25
N ASN A 49 3.24 43.88 34.17
CA ASN A 49 4.08 43.19 35.19
C ASN A 49 3.64 41.86 35.83
N ASN A 50 4.25 40.75 35.37
CA ASN A 50 5.22 39.98 36.17
C ASN A 50 6.04 39.07 35.25
N CYS A 51 7.37 39.09 35.37
CA CYS A 51 8.32 38.51 34.41
C CYS A 51 8.78 37.11 34.86
N ASN A 52 8.47 36.06 34.08
CA ASN A 52 9.22 34.80 34.09
C ASN A 52 8.99 33.95 32.82
N GLY A 53 9.37 34.50 31.66
CA GLY A 53 9.33 33.77 30.39
C GLY A 53 10.43 34.25 29.46
N VAL A 54 11.44 33.42 29.24
CA VAL A 54 12.43 33.62 28.16
C VAL A 54 12.32 32.44 27.22
N VAL A 55 11.77 32.74 26.04
CA VAL A 55 11.88 31.95 24.81
C VAL A 55 13.36 31.86 24.47
N CYS A 56 13.90 30.64 24.40
CA CYS A 56 15.24 30.42 23.87
C CYS A 56 15.13 29.72 22.50
N VAL A 57 15.22 30.53 21.45
CA VAL A 57 15.71 30.11 20.14
C VAL A 57 17.13 29.60 20.35
N ARG A 58 17.33 28.28 20.26
CA ARG A 58 18.65 27.66 20.36
C ARG A 58 19.22 27.41 18.98
N ALA A 59 19.78 28.47 18.38
CA ALA A 59 20.83 28.33 17.40
C ALA A 59 22.14 28.04 18.17
N TYR A 60 22.69 26.84 18.00
CA TYR A 60 24.06 26.54 18.41
C TYR A 60 24.65 25.60 17.37
N MET A 61 25.35 26.18 16.40
CA MET A 61 26.69 25.77 15.98
C MET A 61 27.10 26.57 14.75
N GLU A 62 27.61 27.78 14.94
CA GLU A 62 28.67 28.33 14.09
C GLU A 62 29.57 29.21 14.96
N ASN A 63 30.82 28.80 15.12
CA ASN A 63 31.94 29.74 15.17
C ASN A 63 33.09 29.08 14.39
N PRO A 64 33.78 29.81 13.49
CA PRO A 64 34.74 29.26 12.54
C PRO A 64 36.15 29.19 13.15
N ASN A 65 36.99 28.40 12.48
CA ASN A 65 38.45 28.27 12.65
C ASN A 65 38.95 27.21 13.65
N SER A 66 39.21 26.00 13.15
CA SER A 66 40.51 25.35 13.32
C SER A 66 40.62 24.13 12.40
N ILE A 67 41.52 24.21 11.42
CA ILE A 67 41.92 23.10 10.57
C ILE A 67 43.10 22.41 11.27
N SER A 68 42.90 21.18 11.75
CA SER A 68 43.94 20.16 11.98
C SER A 68 43.23 18.81 12.20
N SER A 69 43.04 18.03 11.14
CA SER A 69 43.81 16.82 10.79
C SER A 69 43.84 15.72 11.87
N PHE A 70 43.43 14.53 11.42
CA PHE A 70 43.61 13.18 11.99
C PHE A 70 42.51 12.59 12.88
N ALA A 71 41.66 11.81 12.20
CA ALA A 71 41.43 10.38 12.40
C ALA A 71 40.91 9.83 13.75
N SER A 72 40.02 8.84 13.62
CA SER A 72 39.49 7.90 14.62
C SER A 72 38.32 8.35 15.53
N LYS A 73 37.14 8.52 14.92
CA LYS A 73 35.84 8.26 15.57
C LYS A 73 34.88 7.54 14.60
N VAL A 74 35.23 6.29 14.28
CA VAL A 74 34.21 5.26 14.14
C VAL A 74 33.74 4.94 15.56
N ILE A 75 32.43 4.84 15.80
CA ILE A 75 31.70 4.81 17.09
C ILE A 75 30.99 6.14 17.33
N GLY A 76 29.79 6.28 16.76
CA GLY A 76 28.86 7.36 17.13
C GLY A 76 27.82 7.76 16.10
N SER A 77 27.91 7.34 14.84
CA SER A 77 26.93 7.72 13.81
C SER A 77 25.85 6.64 13.63
N LEU A 78 24.76 6.87 14.36
CA LEU A 78 23.38 6.45 14.15
C LEU A 78 22.99 4.95 14.20
N PRO A 79 21.87 4.62 14.87
CA PRO A 79 21.22 3.32 14.78
C PRO A 79 20.43 3.19 13.47
N VAL A 80 21.03 3.45 12.31
CA VAL A 80 20.36 3.26 11.01
C VAL A 80 20.18 1.76 10.73
N VAL A 81 21.19 0.94 11.03
CA VAL A 81 21.09 -0.52 10.93
C VAL A 81 20.04 -1.09 11.89
N GLY A 82 19.90 -0.51 13.09
CA GLY A 82 18.91 -0.94 14.09
C GLY A 82 17.47 -0.51 13.81
N LEU A 83 17.26 0.60 13.09
CA LEU A 83 15.93 1.00 12.62
C LEU A 83 15.49 0.20 11.39
N LEU A 84 16.42 -0.14 10.49
CA LEU A 84 16.15 -0.95 9.29
C LEU A 84 15.89 -2.41 9.63
N ALA A 85 16.64 -2.97 10.58
CA ALA A 85 16.29 -4.25 11.20
C ALA A 85 14.88 -4.18 11.82
N ARG A 86 14.47 -3.08 12.46
CA ARG A 86 13.09 -2.98 12.97
C ARG A 86 12.00 -2.89 11.89
N ILE A 87 12.30 -2.38 10.69
CA ILE A 87 11.30 -2.32 9.61
C ILE A 87 11.15 -3.69 8.94
N LEU A 88 12.22 -4.47 8.86
CA LEU A 88 12.36 -5.63 7.98
C LEU A 88 12.85 -6.92 8.67
N SER A 89 13.01 -6.92 9.99
CA SER A 89 13.28 -8.13 10.75
C SER A 89 12.12 -9.09 10.53
N ASP A 90 12.47 -10.31 10.13
CA ASP A 90 11.56 -11.43 9.96
C ASP A 90 10.79 -11.78 11.26
N GLU A 91 11.20 -11.19 12.39
CA GLU A 91 10.51 -11.13 13.68
C GLU A 91 10.08 -9.68 13.98
N GLY A 92 8.84 -9.33 13.60
CA GLY A 92 8.44 -7.94 13.50
C GLY A 92 7.04 -7.64 14.04
N GLY A 93 6.54 -8.37 15.04
CA GLY A 93 5.31 -8.08 15.77
C GLY A 93 5.47 -8.38 17.26
N VAL A 94 4.53 -7.94 18.10
CA VAL A 94 4.49 -8.33 19.52
C VAL A 94 4.36 -9.86 19.58
N GLY A 95 5.43 -10.57 19.97
CA GLY A 95 5.41 -12.04 20.06
C GLY A 95 6.02 -12.78 18.87
N GLY A 96 6.68 -12.09 17.94
CA GLY A 96 7.36 -12.74 16.81
C GLY A 96 6.47 -12.99 15.60
N ASP A 97 5.30 -12.34 15.52
CA ASP A 97 4.37 -12.42 14.40
C ASP A 97 4.89 -11.69 13.13
N ILE A 98 4.31 -12.07 12.00
CA ILE A 98 4.58 -11.43 10.70
C ILE A 98 4.05 -10.00 10.75
N ILE A 99 4.82 -9.05 10.22
CA ILE A 99 4.42 -7.64 10.15
C ILE A 99 3.18 -7.53 9.27
N ASP A 100 2.07 -7.04 9.83
CA ASP A 100 0.87 -6.76 9.05
C ASP A 100 1.06 -5.55 8.12
N PHE A 101 0.18 -5.41 7.13
CA PHE A 101 0.34 -4.34 6.13
C PHE A 101 0.09 -2.95 6.75
N ALA A 102 -0.82 -2.84 7.72
CA ALA A 102 -1.10 -1.59 8.42
C ALA A 102 0.13 -1.05 9.18
N GLU A 103 0.84 -1.93 9.89
CA GLU A 103 2.07 -1.64 10.60
C GLU A 103 3.20 -1.34 9.61
N PHE A 104 3.31 -2.10 8.52
CA PHE A 104 4.27 -1.81 7.45
C PHE A 104 4.07 -0.38 6.90
N ARG A 105 2.84 -0.02 6.52
CA ARG A 105 2.50 1.33 6.05
C ARG A 105 2.84 2.39 7.09
N ARG A 106 2.53 2.15 8.36
CA ARG A 106 2.85 3.07 9.46
C ARG A 106 4.36 3.27 9.61
N ARG A 107 5.15 2.19 9.50
CA ARG A 107 6.62 2.22 9.61
C ARG A 107 7.22 2.97 8.43
N VAL A 108 6.77 2.72 7.20
CA VAL A 108 7.21 3.45 6.00
C VAL A 108 6.84 4.93 6.10
N GLY A 109 5.60 5.25 6.45
CA GLY A 109 5.12 6.63 6.57
C GLY A 109 5.86 7.45 7.62
N LYS A 110 6.35 6.82 8.70
CA LYS A 110 7.18 7.48 9.71
C LYS A 110 8.58 7.84 9.20
N ASN A 111 9.10 7.09 8.24
CA ASN A 111 10.46 7.25 7.71
C ASN A 111 10.50 8.04 6.39
N CYS A 112 9.37 8.21 5.72
CA CYS A 112 9.28 9.02 4.51
C CYS A 112 9.37 10.51 4.84
N SER A 113 10.16 11.24 4.05
CA SER A 113 10.10 12.69 4.02
C SER A 113 8.88 13.18 3.24
N VAL A 114 8.56 14.48 3.33
CA VAL A 114 7.47 15.09 2.54
C VAL A 114 7.70 14.92 1.04
N ALA A 115 8.96 14.98 0.59
CA ALA A 115 9.30 14.77 -0.81
C ALA A 115 9.06 13.31 -1.24
N ASP A 116 9.37 12.34 -0.37
CA ASP A 116 9.14 10.93 -0.64
C ASP A 116 7.66 10.62 -0.72
N SER A 117 6.86 11.14 0.23
CA SER A 117 5.40 10.99 0.20
C SER A 117 4.77 11.61 -1.05
N LYS A 118 5.27 12.76 -1.50
CA LYS A 118 4.80 13.40 -2.73
C LYS A 118 5.02 12.49 -3.95
N ALA A 119 6.13 11.75 -4.01
CA ALA A 119 6.41 10.87 -5.15
C ALA A 119 5.35 9.77 -5.33
N PHE A 120 4.75 9.26 -4.26
CA PHE A 120 3.65 8.28 -4.36
C PHE A 120 2.40 8.89 -5.00
N TYR A 121 2.03 10.11 -4.63
CA TYR A 121 0.87 10.79 -5.21
C TYR A 121 1.16 11.27 -6.65
N ASP A 122 2.36 11.75 -6.93
CA ASP A 122 2.78 12.09 -8.30
C ASP A 122 2.74 10.85 -9.22
N PHE A 123 3.04 9.67 -8.67
CA PHE A 123 2.94 8.41 -9.39
C PHE A 123 1.47 8.01 -9.65
N GLN A 124 0.60 8.20 -8.66
CA GLN A 124 -0.85 8.02 -8.82
C GLN A 124 -1.44 8.96 -9.88
N ASP A 125 -1.05 10.23 -9.89
CA ASP A 125 -1.51 11.21 -10.88
C ASP A 125 -1.16 10.77 -12.31
N ARG A 126 -0.03 10.07 -12.49
CA ARG A 126 0.42 9.56 -13.79
C ARG A 126 -0.26 8.25 -14.20
N ARG A 127 -0.41 7.32 -13.25
CA ARG A 127 -0.87 5.94 -13.52
C ARG A 127 -2.34 5.71 -13.18
N GLY A 128 -3.02 6.72 -12.66
CA GLY A 128 -4.42 6.65 -12.26
C GLY A 128 -4.62 5.73 -11.05
N PRO A 129 -5.81 5.09 -10.93
CA PRO A 129 -6.14 4.24 -9.79
C PRO A 129 -5.14 3.11 -9.54
N ALA A 130 -4.58 2.51 -10.61
CA ALA A 130 -3.60 1.45 -10.50
C ALA A 130 -2.27 1.91 -9.86
N GLY A 131 -1.99 3.22 -9.89
CA GLY A 131 -0.83 3.83 -9.23
C GLY A 131 -1.09 4.30 -7.80
N ASP A 132 -2.21 3.92 -7.19
CA ASP A 132 -2.53 4.32 -5.82
C ASP A 132 -1.40 3.94 -4.84
N PRO A 133 -1.03 4.82 -3.90
CA PRO A 133 0.06 4.55 -2.95
C PRO A 133 -0.10 3.23 -2.19
N SER A 134 -1.33 2.80 -1.91
CA SER A 134 -1.59 1.55 -1.18
C SER A 134 -1.22 0.33 -2.02
N HIS A 135 -1.47 0.34 -3.33
CA HIS A 135 -1.06 -0.73 -4.24
C HIS A 135 0.47 -0.87 -4.28
N VAL A 136 1.16 0.27 -4.43
CA VAL A 136 2.63 0.32 -4.45
C VAL A 136 3.20 -0.19 -3.12
N LEU A 137 2.64 0.26 -1.99
CA LEU A 137 3.08 -0.18 -0.67
C LEU A 137 2.78 -1.66 -0.42
N LEU A 138 1.66 -2.21 -0.93
CA LEU A 138 1.37 -3.63 -0.82
C LEU A 138 2.41 -4.46 -1.58
N CYS A 139 2.73 -4.09 -2.83
CA CYS A 139 3.78 -4.74 -3.62
C CYS A 139 5.13 -4.75 -2.87
N CYS A 140 5.48 -3.61 -2.27
CA CYS A 140 6.66 -3.47 -1.42
C CYS A 140 6.60 -4.36 -0.17
N TRP A 141 5.48 -4.40 0.53
CA TRP A 141 5.29 -5.24 1.72
C TRP A 141 5.43 -6.73 1.41
N LEU A 142 4.80 -7.21 0.34
CA LEU A 142 4.88 -8.60 -0.11
C LEU A 142 6.32 -9.01 -0.43
N ALA A 143 7.06 -8.14 -1.11
CA ALA A 143 8.45 -8.43 -1.45
C ALA A 143 9.40 -8.29 -0.24
N ALA A 144 9.13 -7.33 0.65
CA ALA A 144 9.94 -7.08 1.84
C ALA A 144 9.76 -8.14 2.93
N VAL A 145 8.51 -8.51 3.24
CA VAL A 145 8.13 -9.38 4.36
C VAL A 145 7.79 -10.79 3.88
N GLY A 146 7.11 -10.91 2.73
CA GLY A 146 6.74 -12.20 2.15
C GLY A 146 7.92 -12.95 1.53
N ALA A 147 9.09 -12.32 1.38
CA ALA A 147 10.30 -12.95 0.90
C ALA A 147 10.65 -14.19 1.75
N GLY A 148 10.70 -15.34 1.08
CA GLY A 148 10.97 -16.62 1.72
C GLY A 148 9.73 -17.32 2.25
N PHE A 149 8.57 -16.68 2.34
CA PHE A 149 7.29 -17.32 2.65
C PHE A 149 6.45 -17.60 1.40
N LEU A 150 6.36 -16.62 0.51
CA LEU A 150 5.59 -16.68 -0.72
C LEU A 150 6.49 -17.00 -1.91
N LYS A 151 5.95 -17.71 -2.89
CA LYS A 151 6.61 -17.87 -4.19
C LYS A 151 6.47 -16.60 -5.03
N SER A 152 7.37 -16.41 -5.99
CA SER A 152 7.31 -15.24 -6.88
C SER A 152 6.02 -15.23 -7.71
N GLU A 153 5.57 -16.40 -8.16
CA GLU A 153 4.36 -16.57 -8.96
C GLU A 153 3.12 -16.18 -8.15
N GLU A 154 3.05 -16.60 -6.89
CA GLU A 154 1.93 -16.29 -5.97
C GLU A 154 1.82 -14.78 -5.71
N ILE A 155 2.96 -14.09 -5.55
CA ILE A 155 3.00 -12.62 -5.41
C ILE A 155 2.47 -11.97 -6.68
N LEU A 156 2.99 -12.37 -7.84
CA LEU A 156 2.64 -11.75 -9.13
C LEU A 156 1.17 -12.00 -9.49
N GLU A 157 0.64 -13.21 -9.29
CA GLU A 157 -0.77 -13.52 -9.53
C GLU A 157 -1.70 -12.70 -8.63
N GLY A 158 -1.38 -12.56 -7.35
CA GLY A 158 -2.22 -11.77 -6.44
C GLY A 158 -2.19 -10.28 -6.74
N VAL A 159 -1.06 -9.70 -7.14
CA VAL A 159 -1.04 -8.28 -7.54
C VAL A 159 -1.69 -8.02 -8.91
N VAL A 160 -1.70 -9.00 -9.82
CA VAL A 160 -2.54 -8.94 -11.04
C VAL A 160 -4.02 -8.91 -10.66
N ARG A 161 -4.43 -9.76 -9.72
CA ARG A 161 -5.82 -9.81 -9.24
C ARG A 161 -6.20 -8.52 -8.55
N LEU A 162 -5.33 -7.98 -7.68
CA LEU A 162 -5.51 -6.69 -7.03
C LEU A 162 -5.79 -5.57 -8.03
N ARG A 163 -4.99 -5.48 -9.10
CA ARG A 163 -5.19 -4.47 -10.16
C ARG A 163 -6.60 -4.53 -10.77
N ILE A 164 -7.20 -5.72 -10.84
CA ILE A 164 -8.51 -5.93 -11.44
C ILE A 164 -9.64 -5.73 -10.42
N SER A 165 -9.47 -6.25 -9.19
CA SER A 165 -10.50 -6.21 -8.15
C SER A 165 -10.55 -4.89 -7.38
N ASP A 166 -9.41 -4.20 -7.26
CA ASP A 166 -9.22 -3.02 -6.40
C ASP A 166 -9.55 -3.29 -4.92
N ASP A 167 -9.50 -4.57 -4.51
CA ASP A 167 -9.84 -5.04 -3.16
C ASP A 167 -8.56 -5.37 -2.39
N ILE A 168 -7.97 -4.34 -1.79
CA ILE A 168 -6.71 -4.47 -1.08
C ILE A 168 -6.85 -5.25 0.23
N GLU A 169 -7.98 -5.11 0.91
CA GLU A 169 -8.27 -5.82 2.16
C GLU A 169 -8.32 -7.32 1.94
N PHE A 170 -9.03 -7.77 0.89
CA PHE A 170 -9.10 -9.20 0.55
C PHE A 170 -7.71 -9.77 0.22
N GLU A 171 -6.90 -9.04 -0.55
CA GLU A 171 -5.55 -9.49 -0.89
C GLU A 171 -4.62 -9.49 0.32
N GLU A 172 -4.68 -8.47 1.18
CA GLU A 172 -3.94 -8.42 2.44
C GLU A 172 -4.22 -9.67 3.29
N GLU A 173 -5.50 -9.99 3.53
CA GLU A 173 -5.90 -11.17 4.30
C GLU A 173 -5.40 -12.47 3.65
N THR A 174 -5.54 -12.58 2.33
CA THR A 174 -5.11 -13.75 1.55
C THR A 174 -3.60 -13.96 1.67
N PHE A 175 -2.81 -12.91 1.45
CA PHE A 175 -1.36 -12.98 1.56
C PHE A 175 -0.89 -13.25 2.98
N LEU A 176 -1.48 -12.60 3.98
CA LEU A 176 -1.13 -12.80 5.39
C LEU A 176 -1.43 -14.24 5.82
N SER A 177 -2.55 -14.81 5.39
CA SER A 177 -2.90 -16.22 5.62
C SER A 177 -1.85 -17.16 5.02
N MET A 178 -1.47 -16.96 3.76
CA MET A 178 -0.44 -17.77 3.09
C MET A 178 0.93 -17.66 3.77
N MET A 179 1.34 -16.46 4.17
CA MET A 179 2.60 -16.26 4.88
C MET A 179 2.60 -16.96 6.25
N ASN A 180 1.50 -16.87 7.00
CA ASN A 180 1.35 -17.55 8.29
C ASN A 180 1.35 -19.07 8.13
N GLU A 181 0.64 -19.61 7.14
CA GLU A 181 0.66 -21.05 6.85
C GLU A 181 2.08 -21.54 6.52
N ALA A 182 2.81 -20.80 5.67
CA ALA A 182 4.19 -21.11 5.32
C ALA A 182 5.13 -21.05 6.52
N LYS A 183 4.93 -20.08 7.41
CA LYS A 183 5.69 -19.94 8.67
C LYS A 183 5.41 -21.09 9.63
N GLU A 184 4.16 -21.45 9.85
CA GLU A 184 3.78 -22.60 10.67
C GLU A 184 4.34 -23.91 10.14
N ARG A 185 4.24 -24.12 8.82
CA ARG A 185 4.75 -25.33 8.16
C ARG A 185 6.25 -25.46 8.38
N ARG A 186 6.99 -24.35 8.28
CA ARG A 186 8.43 -24.31 8.57
C ARG A 186 8.75 -24.55 10.04
N ALA A 187 7.99 -23.96 10.97
CA ALA A 187 8.14 -24.21 12.40
C ALA A 187 7.94 -25.69 12.73
N LYS A 188 6.92 -26.34 12.16
CA LYS A 188 6.66 -27.79 12.29
C LYS A 188 7.82 -28.63 11.79
N LEU A 189 8.43 -28.23 10.67
CA LEU A 189 9.57 -28.92 10.07
C LEU A 189 10.93 -28.53 10.68
N LYS A 190 10.97 -27.55 11.61
CA LYS A 190 12.19 -26.97 12.17
C LYS A 190 13.16 -26.46 11.10
N VAL A 191 12.62 -25.94 10.00
CA VAL A 191 13.38 -25.37 8.88
C VAL A 191 13.30 -23.85 8.98
N ALA A 192 14.45 -23.17 8.99
CA ALA A 192 14.49 -21.71 8.96
C ALA A 192 13.99 -21.16 7.62
N ALA A 193 13.41 -19.96 7.64
CA ALA A 193 13.08 -19.25 6.41
C ALA A 193 14.37 -18.91 5.63
N PRO A 194 14.36 -18.99 4.29
CA PRO A 194 15.52 -18.64 3.51
C PRO A 194 15.81 -17.14 3.65
N THR A 195 17.04 -16.79 4.00
CA THR A 195 17.47 -15.38 4.09
C THR A 195 17.70 -14.83 2.67
N ILE A 196 16.72 -14.09 2.17
CA ILE A 196 16.82 -13.41 0.87
C ILE A 196 17.41 -12.00 1.07
N PRO A 197 18.49 -11.62 0.34
CA PRO A 197 19.09 -10.29 0.41
C PRO A 197 18.10 -9.19 0.04
N MET A 198 18.26 -8.00 0.63
CA MET A 198 17.30 -6.91 0.48
C MET A 198 17.24 -6.36 -0.96
N GLU A 199 18.36 -6.44 -1.68
CA GLU A 199 18.49 -6.05 -3.09
C GLU A 199 17.53 -6.88 -3.96
N ILE A 200 17.46 -8.18 -3.70
CA ILE A 200 16.56 -9.12 -4.41
C ILE A 200 15.10 -8.85 -4.02
N ARG A 201 14.84 -8.51 -2.75
CA ARG A 201 13.50 -8.09 -2.30
C ARG A 201 13.06 -6.80 -3.01
N ALA A 202 13.95 -5.81 -3.14
CA ALA A 202 13.65 -4.57 -3.84
C ALA A 202 13.43 -4.77 -5.34
N GLU A 203 14.21 -5.64 -6.01
CA GLU A 203 13.97 -6.03 -7.40
C GLU A 203 12.60 -6.69 -7.57
N LYS A 204 12.23 -7.61 -6.67
CA LYS A 204 10.91 -8.25 -6.70
C LYS A 204 9.77 -7.26 -6.46
N ALA A 205 9.95 -6.29 -5.58
CA ALA A 205 8.98 -5.22 -5.35
C ALA A 205 8.73 -4.44 -6.64
N LEU A 206 9.79 -4.08 -7.37
CA LEU A 206 9.68 -3.37 -8.64
C LEU A 206 8.97 -4.22 -9.71
N GLU A 207 9.22 -5.53 -9.78
CA GLU A 207 8.48 -6.42 -10.67
C GLU A 207 6.98 -6.45 -10.34
N ALA A 208 6.63 -6.56 -9.06
CA ALA A 208 5.25 -6.53 -8.61
C ALA A 208 4.56 -5.19 -8.92
N ILE A 209 5.24 -4.06 -8.67
CA ILE A 209 4.76 -2.71 -9.04
C ILE A 209 4.55 -2.61 -10.55
N TYR A 210 5.46 -3.14 -11.36
CA TYR A 210 5.31 -3.12 -12.81
C TYR A 210 4.04 -3.85 -13.25
N VAL A 211 3.84 -5.06 -12.74
CA VAL A 211 2.66 -5.87 -13.07
C VAL A 211 1.36 -5.24 -12.56
N CYS A 212 1.36 -4.71 -11.33
CA CYS A 212 0.20 -4.10 -10.70
C CYS A 212 -0.18 -2.75 -11.30
N CYS A 213 0.80 -1.86 -11.53
CA CYS A 213 0.56 -0.45 -11.84
C CYS A 213 0.71 -0.12 -13.34
N PHE A 214 1.51 -0.88 -14.09
CA PHE A 214 1.79 -0.60 -15.52
C PHE A 214 1.05 -1.54 -16.44
N GLY A 215 0.90 -2.81 -16.05
CA GLY A 215 0.04 -3.72 -16.78
C GLY A 215 0.39 -3.95 -18.24
N LYS A 216 1.69 -3.83 -18.57
CA LYS A 216 2.36 -3.85 -19.89
C LYS A 216 2.74 -2.47 -20.47
N ASP A 217 2.37 -1.36 -19.84
CA ASP A 217 2.80 -0.04 -20.31
C ASP A 217 4.31 0.16 -20.14
N PRO A 218 4.97 0.91 -21.05
CA PRO A 218 6.39 1.24 -20.90
C PRO A 218 6.65 2.09 -19.66
N ILE A 219 7.88 1.98 -19.14
CA ILE A 219 8.37 2.79 -18.02
C ILE A 219 9.02 4.07 -18.58
N GLU A 220 8.33 5.21 -18.46
CA GLU A 220 8.84 6.51 -18.92
C GLU A 220 9.86 7.10 -17.93
N GLU A 221 10.62 8.11 -18.36
CA GLU A 221 11.66 8.73 -17.52
C GLU A 221 11.15 9.28 -16.19
N GLU A 222 9.97 9.90 -16.18
CA GLU A 222 9.40 10.41 -14.93
C GLU A 222 8.96 9.26 -14.02
N ASP A 223 8.47 8.14 -14.57
CA ASP A 223 8.17 6.96 -13.76
C ASP A 223 9.45 6.38 -13.15
N LYS A 224 10.57 6.33 -13.90
CA LYS A 224 11.86 5.92 -13.35
C LYS A 224 12.26 6.81 -12.17
N ARG A 225 12.11 8.13 -12.31
CA ARG A 225 12.43 9.08 -11.23
C ARG A 225 11.58 8.81 -9.99
N LEU A 226 10.27 8.64 -10.15
CA LEU A 226 9.35 8.37 -9.04
C LEU A 226 9.62 7.01 -8.39
N LEU A 227 9.81 5.96 -9.18
CA LEU A 227 10.16 4.62 -8.71
C LEU A 227 11.46 4.62 -7.90
N LYS A 228 12.49 5.36 -8.33
CA LYS A 228 13.74 5.51 -7.57
C LYS A 228 13.50 6.12 -6.18
N ILE A 229 12.66 7.15 -6.09
CA ILE A 229 12.33 7.80 -4.81
C ILE A 229 11.52 6.86 -3.91
N MET A 230 10.44 6.27 -4.44
CA MET A 230 9.55 5.38 -3.69
C MET A 230 10.27 4.12 -3.19
N LEU A 231 11.07 3.46 -4.04
CA LEU A 231 11.80 2.26 -3.61
C LEU A 231 12.90 2.61 -2.62
N SER A 232 13.56 3.76 -2.76
CA SER A 232 14.60 4.15 -1.81
C SER A 232 14.06 4.57 -0.44
N SER A 233 12.83 5.07 -0.37
CA SER A 233 12.18 5.39 0.90
C SER A 233 11.76 4.12 1.65
N VAL A 234 11.35 3.08 0.92
CA VAL A 234 10.96 1.78 1.50
C VAL A 234 12.17 0.90 1.83
N PHE A 235 13.11 0.77 0.88
CA PHE A 235 14.27 -0.12 0.95
C PHE A 235 15.57 0.66 1.20
N ALA A 236 15.57 1.53 2.21
CA ALA A 236 16.70 2.43 2.47
C ALA A 236 18.04 1.72 2.75
N SER A 237 18.05 0.43 3.10
CA SER A 237 19.27 -0.37 3.28
C SER A 237 19.97 -0.75 1.98
N VAL A 238 19.25 -0.81 0.85
CA VAL A 238 19.81 -1.25 -0.46
C VAL A 238 20.75 -0.20 -1.05
N GLY A 239 20.56 1.07 -0.68
CA GLY A 239 21.35 2.19 -1.18
C GLY A 239 20.84 2.73 -2.51
N GLN A 240 20.95 4.05 -2.67
CA GLN A 240 20.38 4.79 -3.81
C GLN A 240 20.93 4.32 -5.17
N SER A 241 22.24 4.06 -5.25
CA SER A 241 22.89 3.63 -6.49
C SER A 241 22.40 2.26 -6.97
N GLU A 242 22.12 1.35 -6.04
CA GLU A 242 21.62 0.01 -6.36
C GLU A 242 20.15 0.06 -6.78
N ILE A 243 19.31 0.83 -6.07
CA ILE A 243 17.94 1.09 -6.50
C ILE A 243 17.90 1.72 -7.90
N GLN A 244 18.76 2.68 -8.17
CA GLN A 244 18.89 3.29 -9.49
C GLN A 244 19.21 2.25 -10.56
N ARG A 245 20.19 1.36 -10.30
CA ARG A 245 20.56 0.27 -11.22
C ARG A 245 19.38 -0.66 -11.48
N ILE A 246 18.66 -1.08 -10.43
CA ILE A 246 17.50 -1.98 -10.53
C ILE A 246 16.39 -1.36 -11.40
N VAL A 247 16.06 -0.08 -11.19
CA VAL A 247 15.03 0.62 -11.96
C VAL A 247 15.43 0.79 -13.43
N GLU A 248 16.68 1.18 -13.69
CA GLU A 248 17.18 1.35 -15.06
C GLU A 248 17.23 0.04 -15.83
N GLU A 249 17.71 -1.02 -15.19
CA GLU A 249 17.76 -2.37 -15.78
C GLU A 249 16.35 -2.89 -16.09
N LYS A 250 15.39 -2.71 -15.18
CA LYS A 250 13.99 -3.12 -15.44
C LYS A 250 13.40 -2.35 -16.61
N ALA A 251 13.58 -1.03 -16.65
CA ALA A 251 13.07 -0.22 -17.75
C ALA A 251 13.70 -0.62 -19.10
N ARG A 252 14.99 -0.98 -19.10
CA ARG A 252 15.67 -1.52 -20.28
C ARG A 252 15.05 -2.84 -20.75
N ARG A 253 14.84 -3.79 -19.83
CA ARG A 253 14.20 -5.10 -20.15
C ARG A 253 12.79 -4.93 -20.70
N VAL A 254 12.01 -4.01 -20.14
CA VAL A 254 10.66 -3.68 -20.62
C VAL A 254 10.72 -3.10 -22.03
N ALA A 255 11.65 -2.18 -22.32
CA ALA A 255 11.81 -1.60 -23.65
C ALA A 255 12.29 -2.63 -24.71
N GLU A 256 13.08 -3.62 -24.29
CA GLU A 256 13.56 -4.72 -25.15
C GLU A 256 12.50 -5.82 -25.38
N GLY A 257 11.34 -5.77 -24.71
CA GLY A 257 10.31 -6.81 -24.78
C GLY A 257 10.67 -8.10 -24.02
N GLY A 258 11.73 -8.10 -23.23
CA GLY A 258 12.18 -9.26 -22.46
C GLY A 258 11.27 -9.64 -21.29
N ASP A 259 10.31 -8.77 -20.95
CA ASP A 259 9.43 -8.86 -19.78
C ASP A 259 8.01 -9.37 -20.11
N GLU A 260 7.79 -9.90 -21.32
CA GLU A 260 6.49 -10.43 -21.75
C GLU A 260 6.04 -11.69 -20.98
N ASN A 261 6.96 -12.38 -20.30
CA ASN A 261 6.68 -13.61 -19.53
C ASN A 261 5.94 -13.41 -18.21
N TYR A 262 5.78 -12.17 -17.72
CA TYR A 262 5.19 -11.90 -16.40
C TYR A 262 3.68 -11.70 -16.43
N VAL A 263 3.06 -11.69 -17.62
CA VAL A 263 1.61 -11.68 -17.72
C VAL A 263 1.14 -13.13 -17.80
N LEU A 264 0.90 -13.68 -16.61
CA LEU A 264 0.05 -14.83 -16.46
C LEU A 264 -1.34 -14.40 -16.93
N GLU A 265 -1.63 -14.61 -18.21
CA GLU A 265 -3.02 -14.57 -18.67
C GLU A 265 -3.80 -15.54 -17.77
N PRO A 266 -4.94 -15.11 -17.18
CA PRO A 266 -5.75 -15.98 -16.36
C PRO A 266 -5.99 -17.27 -17.13
N LYS A 267 -5.52 -18.40 -16.57
CA LYS A 267 -5.60 -19.69 -17.25
C LYS A 267 -7.06 -19.90 -17.67
N PRO A 268 -7.37 -20.02 -18.97
CA PRO A 268 -8.74 -20.18 -19.41
C PRO A 268 -9.32 -21.41 -18.73
N LEU A 269 -10.55 -21.28 -18.22
CA LEU A 269 -11.24 -22.37 -17.54
C LEU A 269 -11.19 -23.64 -18.41
N PRO A 270 -10.87 -24.81 -17.83
CA PRO A 270 -10.87 -26.05 -18.59
C PRO A 270 -12.25 -26.25 -19.23
N LYS A 271 -12.27 -26.78 -20.47
CA LYS A 271 -13.50 -26.89 -21.29
C LYS A 271 -14.64 -27.59 -20.55
N GLU A 272 -14.31 -28.52 -19.66
CA GLU A 272 -15.25 -29.23 -18.79
C GLU A 272 -15.94 -28.30 -17.78
N ALA A 273 -15.19 -27.40 -17.13
CA ALA A 273 -15.75 -26.41 -16.20
C ALA A 273 -16.64 -25.40 -16.92
N VAL A 274 -16.27 -24.99 -18.14
CA VAL A 274 -17.09 -24.11 -18.99
C VAL A 274 -18.40 -24.79 -19.39
N GLN A 275 -18.36 -26.06 -19.80
CA GLN A 275 -19.55 -26.82 -20.15
C GLN A 275 -20.49 -27.02 -18.95
N LEU A 276 -19.94 -27.29 -17.76
CA LEU A 276 -20.73 -27.41 -16.54
C LEU A 276 -21.43 -26.08 -16.20
N GLN A 277 -20.72 -24.95 -16.30
CA GLN A 277 -21.30 -23.63 -16.08
C GLN A 277 -22.39 -23.28 -17.10
N MET A 278 -22.21 -23.64 -18.38
CA MET A 278 -23.24 -23.44 -19.40
C MET A 278 -24.50 -24.25 -19.08
N LYS A 279 -24.34 -25.50 -18.62
CA LYS A 279 -25.46 -26.36 -18.24
C LYS A 279 -26.21 -25.84 -17.01
N ASP A 280 -25.50 -25.35 -16.00
CA ASP A 280 -26.13 -24.73 -14.82
C ASP A 280 -26.88 -23.44 -15.19
N LEU A 281 -26.34 -22.63 -16.11
CA LEU A 281 -27.03 -21.45 -16.62
C LEU A 281 -28.30 -21.80 -17.41
N GLU A 282 -28.29 -22.88 -18.18
CA GLU A 282 -29.48 -23.39 -18.88
C GLU A 282 -30.56 -23.86 -17.90
N PHE A 283 -30.16 -24.57 -16.84
CA PHE A 283 -31.07 -25.00 -15.78
C PHE A 283 -31.71 -23.82 -15.04
N LEU A 284 -30.94 -22.80 -14.70
CA LEU A 284 -31.45 -21.59 -14.05
C LEU A 284 -32.42 -20.80 -14.95
N LYS A 285 -32.20 -20.78 -16.27
CA LYS A 285 -33.13 -20.16 -17.22
C LYS A 285 -34.45 -20.92 -17.31
N GLN A 286 -34.41 -22.26 -17.42
CA GLN A 286 -35.62 -23.08 -17.48
C GLN A 286 -36.51 -22.93 -16.22
N ASN A 287 -35.90 -22.79 -15.04
CA ASN A 287 -36.64 -22.59 -13.79
C ASN A 287 -37.20 -21.15 -13.63
N ARG A 288 -36.74 -20.19 -14.45
CA ARG A 288 -37.23 -18.81 -14.44
C ARG A 288 -38.40 -18.60 -15.40
N ASP A 289 -38.51 -19.46 -16.41
CA ASP A 289 -39.54 -19.45 -17.46
C ASP A 289 -40.70 -20.44 -17.18
N SER A 290 -40.71 -21.10 -16.02
CA SER A 290 -41.78 -21.95 -15.50
C SER A 290 -42.53 -21.27 -14.36
#